data_AF-A0A539DA59-F1
#
_entry.id   AF-A0A539DA59-F1
#
_cell.length_a   1.000
_cell.length_b   1.000
_cell.length_c   1.000
_cell.angle_alpha   90.00
_cell.angle_beta   90.00
_cell.angle_gamma   90.00
#
_symmetry.space_group_name_H-M   'P 1'
#
loop_
_entity.id
_entity.type
_entity.pdbx_description
1 polymer ?
#
loop_
_entity_poly.entity_id
_entity_poly.type
_entity_poly.pdbx_seq_one_letter_code
_entity_poly.pdbx_strand_id
1 'polypeptide(L)'
;MVRSIVIIDFDRLGGADLVQLADYVTFVALAQIDHEADIAGFRTILNLFDDPATAPEGLTDWDTAYLGALYEHDQLRINRHSQTRSVVDSVVRERRAASEATPE
;
A
#
# COMPACT_ATOMS: atom_id res chain seq x y z
N MET A 1 -20.88 -11.99 4.64
CA MET A 1 -19.87 -12.08 3.57
C MET A 1 -19.68 -10.67 3.04
N VAL A 2 -18.45 -10.11 3.09
CA VAL A 2 -18.17 -8.79 2.50
C VAL A 2 -17.72 -9.03 1.05
N ARG A 3 -18.25 -8.27 0.11
CA ARG A 3 -17.91 -8.36 -1.32
C ARG A 3 -17.59 -6.96 -1.82
N SER A 4 -16.40 -6.79 -2.38
CA SER A 4 -15.96 -5.56 -3.04
C SER A 4 -16.02 -5.75 -4.55
N ILE A 5 -16.48 -4.73 -5.28
CA ILE A 5 -16.48 -4.71 -6.74
C ILE A 5 -15.73 -3.44 -7.14
N VAL A 6 -14.71 -3.61 -7.97
CA VAL A 6 -13.89 -2.51 -8.51
C VAL A 6 -14.18 -2.42 -9.99
N ILE A 7 -14.54 -1.22 -10.47
CA ILE A 7 -14.80 -0.93 -11.89
C ILE A 7 -13.70 0.01 -12.35
N ILE A 8 -13.05 -0.33 -13.45
CA ILE A 8 -11.89 0.38 -13.98
C ILE A 8 -12.19 0.81 -15.41
N ASP A 9 -11.99 2.10 -15.69
CA ASP A 9 -12.00 2.65 -17.04
C ASP A 9 -10.58 2.54 -17.63
N PHE A 10 -10.37 1.54 -18.49
CA PHE A 10 -9.05 1.24 -19.07
C PHE A 10 -8.53 2.37 -19.96
N ASP A 11 -9.43 3.15 -20.58
CA ASP A 11 -9.05 4.24 -21.48
C ASP A 11 -8.38 5.41 -20.73
N ARG A 12 -8.44 5.41 -19.39
CA ARG A 12 -7.87 6.45 -18.52
C ARG A 12 -6.61 6.05 -17.78
N LEU A 13 -6.07 4.85 -18.03
CA LEU A 13 -4.94 4.30 -17.25
C LEU A 13 -3.58 4.93 -17.55
N GLY A 14 -3.45 5.78 -18.59
CA GLY A 14 -2.24 6.57 -18.82
C GLY A 14 -0.98 5.75 -19.13
N GLY A 15 -1.10 4.47 -19.49
CA GLY A 15 0.02 3.58 -19.80
C GLY A 15 0.42 2.61 -18.68
N ALA A 16 -0.29 2.61 -17.54
CA ALA A 16 -0.11 1.59 -16.50
C ALA A 16 -0.40 0.19 -17.06
N ASP A 17 0.46 -0.78 -16.73
CA ASP A 17 0.25 -2.16 -17.14
C ASP A 17 -0.71 -2.91 -16.19
N LEU A 18 -1.20 -4.07 -16.64
CA LEU A 18 -2.21 -4.85 -15.93
C LEU A 18 -1.75 -5.35 -14.55
N VAL A 19 -0.46 -5.67 -14.39
CA VAL A 19 0.15 -6.09 -13.12
C VAL A 19 0.16 -4.93 -12.14
N GLN A 20 0.65 -3.76 -12.56
CA GLN A 20 0.63 -2.55 -11.75
C GLN A 20 -0.79 -2.20 -11.30
N LEU A 21 -1.76 -2.31 -12.20
CA LEU A 21 -3.16 -2.06 -11.89
C LEU A 21 -3.72 -3.07 -10.88
N ALA A 22 -3.42 -4.36 -11.04
CA ALA A 22 -3.85 -5.40 -10.11
C ALA A 22 -3.26 -5.19 -8.71
N ASP A 23 -2.01 -4.78 -8.63
CA ASP A 23 -1.31 -4.50 -7.37
C ASP A 23 -1.86 -3.23 -6.70
N TYR A 24 -2.08 -2.16 -7.47
CA TYR A 24 -2.73 -0.94 -6.97
C TYR A 24 -4.12 -1.24 -6.39
N VAL A 25 -4.94 -1.98 -7.14
CA VAL A 25 -6.30 -2.36 -6.70
C VAL A 25 -6.24 -3.26 -5.46
N THR A 26 -5.29 -4.19 -5.40
CA THR A 26 -5.08 -5.04 -4.23
C THR A 26 -4.80 -4.20 -3.00
N PHE A 27 -3.88 -3.23 -3.10
CA PHE A 27 -3.54 -2.36 -1.98
C PHE A 27 -4.75 -1.54 -1.52
N VAL A 28 -5.43 -0.84 -2.43
CA VAL A 28 -6.59 0.01 -2.09
C VAL A 28 -7.72 -0.82 -1.47
N ALA A 29 -8.00 -2.00 -2.02
CA ALA A 29 -9.09 -2.87 -1.55
C ALA A 29 -8.82 -3.47 -0.17
N LEU A 30 -7.56 -3.80 0.13
CA LEU A 30 -7.16 -4.36 1.43
C LEU A 30 -6.99 -3.26 2.49
N ALA A 31 -6.35 -2.15 2.13
CA ALA A 31 -5.98 -1.12 3.09
C ALA A 31 -7.09 -0.11 3.42
N GLN A 32 -8.11 0.06 2.56
CA GLN A 32 -9.15 1.10 2.72
C GLN A 32 -8.58 2.49 3.05
N ILE A 33 -7.53 2.86 2.33
CA ILE A 33 -6.77 4.12 2.48
C ILE A 33 -7.56 5.35 2.03
N ASP A 34 -7.16 6.50 2.59
CA ASP A 34 -7.49 7.81 2.05
C ASP A 34 -6.65 8.03 0.78
N HIS A 35 -7.32 8.29 -0.35
CA HIS A 35 -6.67 8.49 -1.64
C HIS A 35 -6.14 9.91 -1.81
N GLU A 36 -6.46 10.82 -0.89
CA GLU A 36 -5.92 12.19 -0.86
C GLU A 36 -4.69 12.31 0.04
N ALA A 37 -4.21 11.20 0.63
CA ALA A 37 -3.03 11.21 1.47
C ALA A 37 -1.77 11.56 0.66
N ASP A 38 -0.97 12.49 1.18
CA ASP A 38 0.33 12.82 0.58
C ASP A 38 1.33 11.68 0.83
N ILE A 39 1.58 10.92 -0.23
CA ILE A 39 2.51 9.79 -0.28
C ILE A 39 3.74 10.10 -1.15
N ALA A 40 3.92 11.38 -1.52
CA ALA A 40 5.07 11.81 -2.29
C ALA A 40 6.36 11.53 -1.50
N GLY A 41 7.33 10.90 -2.17
CA GLY A 41 8.62 10.53 -1.57
C GLY A 41 8.70 9.10 -1.01
N PHE A 42 7.60 8.35 -0.98
CA PHE A 42 7.64 6.91 -0.71
C PHE A 42 7.64 6.12 -2.02
N ARG A 43 8.44 5.05 -2.10
CA ARG A 43 8.34 4.08 -3.20
C ARG A 43 7.20 3.11 -2.87
N THR A 44 6.00 3.40 -3.37
CA THR A 44 4.75 2.64 -3.16
C THR A 44 3.98 2.52 -4.47
N ILE A 45 3.24 1.42 -4.65
CA ILE A 45 2.32 1.24 -5.77
C ILE A 45 1.26 2.35 -5.85
N LEU A 46 0.97 3.03 -4.74
CA LEU A 46 -0.02 4.10 -4.71
C LEU A 46 0.34 5.32 -5.57
N ASN A 47 1.63 5.50 -5.90
CA ASN A 47 2.08 6.55 -6.80
C ASN A 47 1.86 6.24 -8.30
N LEU A 48 1.20 5.10 -8.63
CA LEU A 48 0.98 4.66 -10.02
C LEU A 48 0.38 5.75 -10.93
N PHE A 49 -0.55 6.54 -10.40
CA PHE A 49 -1.24 7.57 -11.18
C PHE A 49 -0.70 8.99 -10.96
N ASP A 50 0.00 9.25 -9.85
CA ASP A 50 0.53 10.58 -9.51
C ASP A 50 1.93 10.82 -10.08
N ASP A 51 2.79 9.79 -10.12
CA ASP A 51 4.10 9.84 -10.78
C ASP A 51 4.36 8.57 -11.61
N PRO A 52 3.75 8.44 -12.81
CA PRO A 52 3.90 7.26 -13.66
C PRO A 52 5.35 6.99 -14.10
N ALA A 53 6.21 8.00 -14.12
CA ALA A 53 7.59 7.86 -14.55
C ALA A 53 8.47 7.16 -13.51
N THR A 54 8.10 7.25 -12.23
CA THR A 54 8.82 6.60 -11.13
C THR A 54 8.00 5.51 -10.42
N ALA A 55 6.78 5.27 -10.91
CA ALA A 55 5.88 4.24 -10.41
C ALA A 55 6.58 2.86 -10.42
N PRO A 56 6.48 2.10 -9.32
CA PRO A 56 7.05 0.76 -9.25
C PRO A 56 6.29 -0.20 -10.19
N GLU A 57 6.96 -1.27 -10.61
CA GLU A 57 6.39 -2.31 -11.48
C GLU A 57 5.34 -3.19 -10.77
N GLY A 58 5.20 -3.06 -9.45
CA GLY A 58 4.24 -3.81 -8.64
C GLY A 58 4.30 -3.42 -7.16
N LEU A 59 3.72 -4.25 -6.29
CA LEU A 59 3.82 -4.07 -4.83
C LEU A 59 5.28 -3.98 -4.39
N THR A 60 5.59 -2.98 -3.59
CA THR A 60 6.92 -2.78 -3.03
C THR A 60 7.05 -3.45 -1.66
N ASP A 61 8.28 -3.49 -1.14
CA ASP A 61 8.52 -3.93 0.24
C ASP A 61 7.79 -3.04 1.25
N TRP A 62 7.65 -1.75 0.95
CA TRP A 62 6.87 -0.84 1.80
C TRP A 62 5.38 -1.21 1.78
N ASP A 63 4.85 -1.54 0.59
CA ASP A 63 3.45 -1.91 0.45
C ASP A 63 3.13 -3.21 1.20
N THR A 64 4.01 -4.21 1.07
CA THR A 64 3.86 -5.51 1.70
C THR A 64 3.98 -5.42 3.23
N ALA A 65 4.96 -4.66 3.73
CA ALA A 65 5.13 -4.41 5.16
C ALA A 65 3.91 -3.67 5.76
N TYR A 66 3.39 -2.68 5.04
CA TYR A 66 2.19 -1.94 5.47
C TYR A 66 0.97 -2.86 5.58
N LEU A 67 0.70 -3.66 4.55
CA LEU A 67 -0.41 -4.62 4.56
C LEU A 67 -0.20 -5.70 5.64
N GLY A 68 1.03 -6.20 5.79
CA GLY A 68 1.40 -7.13 6.85
C GLY A 68 1.04 -6.57 8.23
N ALA A 69 1.54 -5.38 8.54
CA ALA A 69 1.25 -4.67 9.79
C ALA A 69 -0.25 -4.41 10.01
N LEU A 70 -0.97 -4.02 8.95
CA LEU A 70 -2.40 -3.74 9.02
C LEU A 70 -3.20 -4.98 9.43
N TYR A 71 -2.81 -6.15 8.91
CA TYR A 71 -3.53 -7.40 9.15
C TYR A 71 -2.96 -8.25 10.30
N GLU A 72 -1.71 -8.05 10.73
CA GLU A 72 -1.11 -8.72 11.89
C GLU A 72 -1.82 -8.33 13.20
N HIS A 73 -2.43 -7.14 13.24
CA HIS A 73 -3.13 -6.62 14.41
C HIS A 73 -4.66 -6.79 14.39
N ASP A 74 -5.25 -7.45 13.38
CA ASP A 74 -6.70 -7.34 13.10
C ASP A 74 -7.49 -8.67 13.18
N GLN A 75 -7.55 -9.28 14.37
CA GLN A 75 -8.62 -10.27 14.64
C GLN A 75 -10.02 -9.65 14.70
N LEU A 76 -10.21 -8.33 14.84
CA LEU A 76 -11.55 -7.74 15.03
C LEU A 76 -11.68 -6.31 14.49
N ARG A 77 -11.67 -6.19 13.16
CA ARG A 77 -12.45 -5.33 12.26
C ARG A 77 -13.18 -4.11 12.87
N ILE A 78 -13.03 -2.99 12.14
CA ILE A 78 -13.87 -1.77 12.10
C ILE A 78 -13.55 -0.69 13.15
N ASN A 79 -12.45 0.06 12.97
CA ASN A 79 -12.47 1.49 13.33
C ASN A 79 -11.39 2.31 12.59
N ARG A 80 -11.83 3.25 11.74
CA ARG A 80 -10.98 4.09 10.87
C ARG A 80 -10.10 5.12 11.61
N HIS A 81 -10.36 5.37 12.90
CA HIS A 81 -9.71 6.44 13.66
C HIS A 81 -8.63 5.96 14.65
N SER A 82 -8.45 4.64 14.84
CA SER A 82 -7.48 4.11 15.83
C SER A 82 -6.20 3.53 15.22
N GLN A 83 -6.07 3.44 13.89
CA GLN A 83 -5.01 2.65 13.22
C GLN A 83 -3.70 3.42 12.94
N THR A 84 -3.69 4.76 12.93
CA THR A 84 -2.52 5.51 12.45
C THR A 84 -1.26 5.30 13.30
N ARG A 85 -1.37 5.10 14.62
CA ARG A 85 -0.19 4.92 15.48
C ARG A 85 0.39 3.50 15.43
N SER A 86 -0.46 2.47 15.48
CA SER A 86 0.00 1.07 15.48
C SER A 86 0.68 0.69 14.18
N VAL A 87 0.18 1.18 13.04
CA VAL A 87 0.75 0.92 11.71
C VAL A 87 2.07 1.66 11.51
N VAL A 88 2.18 2.92 11.98
CA VAL A 88 3.44 3.66 11.92
C VAL A 88 4.53 2.98 12.76
N ASP A 89 4.18 2.52 13.97
CA ASP A 89 5.14 1.88 14.88
C ASP A 89 5.68 0.54 14.34
N SER A 90 4.85 -0.24 13.63
CA SER A 90 5.28 -1.51 13.03
C SER A 90 6.14 -1.32 11.78
N VAL A 91 5.76 -0.40 10.88
CA VAL A 91 6.55 -0.09 9.66
C VAL A 91 7.93 0.46 10.03
N VAL A 92 8.00 1.34 11.04
CA VAL A 92 9.28 1.87 11.53
C VAL A 92 10.14 0.76 12.16
N ARG A 93 9.54 -0.17 12.89
CA ARG A 93 10.24 -1.31 13.51
C ARG A 93 10.84 -2.24 12.46
N GLU A 94 10.08 -2.58 11.44
CA GLU A 94 10.54 -3.48 10.36
C GLU A 94 11.64 -2.83 9.51
N ARG A 95 11.51 -1.55 9.17
CA ARG A 95 12.55 -0.76 8.48
C ARG A 95 13.86 -0.72 9.28
N ARG A 96 13.77 -0.60 10.61
CA ARG A 96 14.93 -0.63 11.50
C ARG A 96 15.59 -2.00 11.52
N ALA A 97 14.81 -3.07 11.64
CA ALA A 97 15.32 -4.44 11.62
C ALA A 97 16.01 -4.79 10.29
N ALA A 98 15.44 -4.36 9.16
CA ALA A 98 16.04 -4.57 7.83
C ALA A 98 17.35 -3.78 7.65
N SER A 99 17.47 -2.60 8.26
CA SER A 99 18.70 -1.79 8.25
C SER A 99 19.79 -2.38 9.17
N GLU A 100 19.40 -3.02 10.27
CA GLU A 100 20.33 -3.68 11.22
C GLU A 100 20.77 -5.08 10.74
N ALA A 101 19.98 -5.74 9.89
CA ALA A 101 20.27 -7.08 9.34
C ALA A 101 21.29 -7.09 8.18
N THR A 102 21.84 -5.93 7.79
CA THR A 102 22.99 -5.85 6.88
C THR A 102 24.25 -5.35 7.60
N PRO A 103 24.96 -6.20 8.36
CA PRO A 103 26.39 -6.03 8.60
C PRO A 103 27.19 -6.78 7.52
N GLU A 104 28.31 -6.17 7.08
CA GLU A 104 29.29 -6.70 6.11
C GLU A 104 29.74 -8.15 6.37
#